data_AF-A0A6A4S8S8-F1
#
_entry.id   AF-A0A6A4S8S8-F1
#
_cell.length_a   1.000
_cell.length_b   1.000
_cell.length_c   1.000
_cell.angle_alpha   90.00
_cell.angle_beta   90.00
_cell.angle_gamma   90.00
#
_symmetry.space_group_name_H-M   'P 1'
#
loop_
_entity.id
_entity.type
_entity.pdbx_description
1 polymer ?
#
loop_
_entity_poly.entity_id
_entity_poly.type
_entity_poly.pdbx_seq_one_letter_code
_entity_poly.pdbx_strand_id
1 'polypeptide(L)' 'MEVQYTNTLNVPLMTVSGRGMSKFGSVEGCIPEFGPNATWRLIITTTPVKLGLRMVIADFDCSAFRDVLGSCIVDVKP' A
#
# COMPACT_ATOMS: atom_id res chain seq x y z
N MET A 1 3.94 6.86 6.37
CA MET A 1 3.49 5.47 6.48
C MET A 1 4.25 4.63 5.47
N GLU A 2 4.44 3.36 5.76
CA GLU A 2 5.13 2.43 4.88
C GLU A 2 4.25 1.24 4.54
N VAL A 3 4.20 0.88 3.26
CA VAL A 3 3.57 -0.34 2.76
C VAL A 3 4.66 -1.22 2.18
N GLN A 4 4.70 -2.48 2.61
CA GLN A 4 5.61 -3.48 2.08
C GLN A 4 4.81 -4.64 1.50
N TYR A 5 5.27 -5.14 0.36
CA TYR A 5 4.75 -6.37 -0.23
C TYR A 5 5.93 -7.22 -0.71
N THR A 6 5.92 -8.51 -0.37
CA THR A 6 6.91 -9.48 -0.83
C THR A 6 6.26 -10.45 -1.79
N ASN A 7 6.83 -10.59 -2.99
CA ASN A 7 6.36 -11.59 -3.95
C ASN A 7 6.74 -13.00 -3.48
N THR A 8 5.76 -13.77 -3.01
CA THR A 8 5.96 -15.16 -2.59
C THR A 8 5.84 -16.16 -3.75
N LEU A 9 5.58 -15.69 -4.98
CA LEU A 9 5.51 -16.55 -6.16
C LEU A 9 6.88 -16.73 -6.79
N ASN A 10 7.07 -17.88 -7.44
CA ASN A 10 8.26 -18.17 -8.25
C ASN A 10 8.23 -17.54 -9.65
N VAL A 11 7.31 -16.59 -9.90
CA VAL A 11 7.19 -15.85 -11.15
C VAL A 11 7.17 -14.34 -10.90
N PRO A 12 7.65 -13.50 -11.84
CA PRO A 12 7.52 -12.05 -11.76
C PRO A 12 6.06 -11.59 -11.78
N LEU A 13 5.77 -10.46 -11.12
CA LEU A 13 4.46 -9.82 -11.13
C LEU A 13 4.47 -8.58 -12.03
N MET A 14 3.73 -8.61 -13.13
CA MET A 14 3.51 -7.45 -14.00
C MET A 14 2.34 -6.61 -13.52
N THR A 15 2.50 -5.28 -13.67
CA THR A 15 1.55 -4.20 -13.37
C THR A 15 0.96 -4.30 -11.99
N VAL A 16 1.51 -3.54 -11.05
CA VAL A 16 0.97 -3.51 -9.70
C VAL A 16 0.51 -2.11 -9.36
N SER A 17 -0.72 -2.01 -8.86
CA SER A 17 -1.32 -0.76 -8.40
C SER A 17 -1.54 -0.87 -6.90
N GLY A 18 -1.00 0.09 -6.16
CA GLY A 18 -1.23 0.25 -4.75
C GLY A 18 -2.09 1.48 -4.49
N ARG A 19 -3.25 1.34 -3.83
CA ARG A 19 -4.06 2.49 -3.38
C ARG A 19 -4.04 2.58 -1.87
N GLY A 20 -3.43 3.62 -1.34
CA GLY A 20 -3.56 3.98 0.07
C GLY A 20 -4.80 4.86 0.27
N MET A 21 -5.86 4.36 0.88
CA MET A 21 -7.02 5.18 1.25
C MET A 21 -6.85 5.73 2.66
N SER A 22 -6.63 7.04 2.75
CA SER A 22 -6.84 7.81 3.96
C SER A 22 -8.13 8.61 3.82
N LYS A 23 -8.78 9.00 4.92
CA LYS A 23 -9.90 9.97 4.87
C LYS A 23 -9.49 11.35 4.30
N PHE A 24 -8.25 11.52 3.86
CA PHE A 24 -7.61 12.75 3.43
C PHE A 24 -7.08 12.71 1.98
N GLY A 25 -7.31 11.59 1.27
CA GLY A 25 -6.90 11.41 -0.12
C GLY A 25 -6.45 9.97 -0.41
N SER A 26 -6.51 9.58 -1.69
CA SER A 26 -5.93 8.34 -2.20
C SER A 26 -4.57 8.62 -2.82
N VAL A 27 -3.54 7.89 -2.39
CA VAL A 27 -2.25 7.86 -3.10
C VAL A 27 -2.23 6.59 -3.93
N GLU A 28 -2.05 6.76 -5.24
CA GLU A 28 -1.90 5.66 -6.19
C GLU A 28 -0.46 5.62 -6.69
N GLY A 29 0.14 4.43 -6.67
CA GLY A 29 1.48 4.21 -7.19
C GLY A 29 1.48 3.02 -8.14
N CYS A 30 2.12 3.18 -9.30
CA CYS A 30 2.47 2.07 -10.17
C CYS A 30 3.79 1.47 -9.71
N ILE A 31 3.81 0.15 -9.50
CA ILE A 31 5.02 -0.58 -9.15
C ILE A 31 5.62 -1.16 -10.42
N PRO A 32 6.93 -1.01 -10.66
CA PRO A 32 7.61 -1.74 -11.72
C PRO A 32 7.52 -3.26 -11.44
N GLU A 33 7.64 -4.05 -12.50
CA GLU A 33 7.68 -5.51 -12.36
C GLU A 33 8.79 -5.93 -11.39
N PHE A 34 8.45 -6.78 -10.41
CA PHE A 34 9.43 -7.29 -9.45
C PHE A 34 9.38 -8.81 -9.36
N GLY A 35 10.59 -9.39 -9.30
CA GLY A 35 10.81 -10.82 -9.41
C GLY A 35 10.41 -11.61 -8.16
N PRO A 36 10.58 -12.94 -8.21
CA PRO A 36 10.36 -13.83 -7.07
C PRO A 36 11.14 -13.41 -5.84
N ASN A 37 10.51 -13.47 -4.67
CA ASN A 37 11.08 -13.12 -3.36
C ASN A 37 11.56 -11.66 -3.23
N ALA A 38 11.30 -10.81 -4.23
CA ALA A 38 11.59 -9.39 -4.12
C ALA A 38 10.52 -8.70 -3.26
N THR A 39 10.98 -7.76 -2.44
CA THR A 39 10.10 -6.91 -1.62
C THR A 39 10.05 -5.53 -2.23
N TRP A 40 8.84 -5.08 -2.55
CA TRP A 40 8.58 -3.70 -2.86
C TRP A 40 8.19 -2.92 -1.60
N ARG A 41 8.62 -1.66 -1.55
CA ARG A 41 8.37 -0.73 -0.46
C ARG A 41 7.85 0.59 -1.03
N LEU A 42 6.70 1.03 -0.54
CA LEU A 42 6.17 2.36 -0.78
C LEU A 42 6.13 3.17 0.50
N ILE A 43 6.72 4.36 0.42
CA ILE A 43 6.64 5.35 1.48
C ILE A 43 5.54 6.34 1.09
N ILE A 44 4.47 6.35 1.88
CA ILE A 44 3.35 7.28 1.72
C ILE A 44 3.51 8.39 2.75
N THR A 45 3.73 9.61 2.25
CA THR A 45 3.71 10.83 3.06
C THR A 45 2.32 11.46 2.95
N THR A 46 1.68 11.69 4.10
CA THR A 46 0.35 12.29 4.17
C THR A 46 0.30 13.28 5.33
N THR A 47 -0.47 14.35 5.16
CA THR A 47 -0.74 15.33 6.21
C THR A 47 -2.15 15.07 6.73
N PRO A 48 -2.30 14.42 7.90
CA PRO A 48 -3.62 14.14 8.43
C PRO A 48 -4.32 15.45 8.84
N VAL A 49 -5.56 15.65 8.37
CA VAL A 49 -6.32 16.89 8.69
C VAL A 49 -7.34 16.72 9.82
N LYS A 50 -7.43 15.52 10.43
CA LYS A 50 -8.27 15.27 11.61
C LYS A 50 -7.56 14.43 12.66
N LEU A 51 -7.66 14.87 13.91
CA LEU A 51 -7.10 14.23 15.11
C LEU A 51 -7.81 12.92 15.50
N GLY A 52 -7.19 12.14 16.39
CA GLY A 52 -7.69 10.89 16.98
C GLY A 52 -7.38 9.64 16.15
N LEU A 53 -7.99 8.52 16.52
CA LEU A 53 -7.81 7.23 15.84
C LEU A 53 -8.31 7.28 14.40
N ARG A 54 -7.43 6.91 13.47
CA ARG A 54 -7.69 6.84 12.03
C ARG A 54 -7.23 5.49 11.49
N MET A 55 -8.04 4.90 10.62
CA MET A 55 -7.66 3.71 9.87
C MET A 55 -7.08 4.14 8.52
N VAL A 56 -5.97 3.53 8.13
CA VAL A 56 -5.42 3.61 6.79
C VAL A 56 -5.53 2.23 6.15
N ILE A 57 -5.98 2.19 4.90
CA ILE A 57 -6.12 0.97 4.12
C ILE A 57 -5.16 1.07 2.94
N ALA A 58 -4.40 0.01 2.71
CA ALA A 58 -3.62 -0.20 1.50
C ALA A 58 -4.30 -1.31 0.70
N ASP A 59 -4.61 -1.00 -0.55
CA ASP A 59 -5.13 -1.95 -1.51
C ASP A 59 -4.03 -2.24 -2.52
N PHE A 60 -3.85 -3.51 -2.87
CA PHE A 60 -2.80 -3.99 -3.75
C PHE A 60 -3.40 -4.95 -4.78
N ASP A 61 -3.21 -4.60 -6.04
CA ASP A 61 -3.58 -5.40 -7.19
C ASP A 61 -2.36 -5.66 -8.06
N CYS A 62 -2.21 -6.89 -8.54
CA CYS A 62 -1.25 -7.29 -9.56
C CYS A 62 -1.87 -8.29 -10.54
N SER A 63 -1.08 -8.73 -11.52
CA SER A 63 -1.50 -9.77 -12.47
C SER A 63 -1.93 -11.10 -11.84
N ALA A 64 -1.42 -11.47 -10.66
CA ALA A 64 -1.72 -12.75 -10.00
C ALA A 64 -2.70 -12.64 -8.81
N PHE A 65 -2.76 -11.49 -8.15
CA PHE A 65 -3.58 -11.26 -6.97
C PHE A 65 -4.34 -9.95 -7.13
N ARG A 66 -5.61 -9.93 -6.72
CA ARG A 66 -6.42 -8.71 -6.66
C ARG A 66 -7.00 -8.56 -5.27
N ASP A 67 -7.37 -7.33 -4.93
CA ASP A 67 -8.03 -6.97 -3.67
C ASP A 67 -7.20 -7.40 -2.44
N VAL A 68 -5.87 -7.31 -2.51
CA VAL A 68 -4.99 -7.63 -1.37
C VAL A 68 -4.96 -6.45 -0.43
N LEU A 69 -5.77 -6.52 0.63
CA LEU A 69 -5.94 -5.43 1.58
C LEU A 69 -4.99 -5.56 2.79
N GLY A 70 -4.25 -4.49 3.06
CA GLY A 70 -3.55 -4.24 4.32
C GLY A 70 -4.20 -3.06 5.06
N SER A 71 -4.17 -3.07 6.40
CA SER A 71 -4.66 -1.90 7.16
C SER A 71 -3.84 -1.65 8.41
N CYS A 72 -3.84 -0.40 8.86
CA CYS A 72 -3.29 -0.01 10.15
C CYS A 72 -4.11 1.10 10.81
N ILE A 73 -4.05 1.17 12.15
CA ILE A 73 -4.65 2.25 12.92
C ILE A 73 -3.54 3.21 13.36
N VAL A 74 -3.76 4.49 13.11
CA VAL A 74 -2.87 5.59 13.47
C VAL A 74 -3.62 6.54 14.40
N ASP A 75 -3.05 6.84 15.57
CA ASP A 75 -3.55 7.88 16.46
C ASP A 75 -2.94 9.24 16.07
N VAL A 76 -3.75 10.14 15.52
CA VAL A 76 -3.30 11.47 15.09
C VAL A 76 -3.40 12.44 16.26
N LYS A 77 -2.24 12.91 16.73
CA LYS A 77 -2.14 13.88 17.82
C LYS A 77 -1.96 15.31 17.28
N PRO A 78 -2.32 16.34 18.07
CA PRO A 78 -2.02 17.73 17.76
C PRO A 78 -0.53 17.97 17.50
#